data_AF-A0A0J9SB48-F1
#
_entry.id   AF-A0A0J9SB48-F1
#
_cell.length_a   1.000
_cell.length_b   1.000
_cell.length_c   1.000
_cell.angle_alpha   90.00
_cell.angle_beta   90.00
_cell.angle_gamma   90.00
#
_symmetry.space_group_name_H-M   'P 1'
#
loop_
_entity.id
_entity.type
_entity.pdbx_description
1 polymer ?
#
loop_
_entity_poly.entity_id
_entity_poly.type
_entity_poly.pdbx_seq_one_letter_code
_entity_poly.pdbx_strand_id
1 'polypeptide(L)'
;MKNTVLRIKAELENVKKLYCDDDFLWIFNIKDSTSSLTRENIQFRNTDVLDIPNSRGTANFLLKWTEYPKYSTINFVKTKNGCSYDSGADNDWRDFATFECRG
;
A
#
# COMPACT_ATOMS: atom_id res chain seq x y z
N MET A 1 12.89 -10.06 -2.00
CA MET A 1 11.68 -9.38 -2.54
C MET A 1 11.84 -7.90 -2.22
N LYS A 2 11.59 -6.99 -3.16
CA LYS A 2 11.70 -5.54 -2.91
C LYS A 2 10.32 -4.98 -2.62
N ASN A 3 10.22 -4.09 -1.65
CA ASN A 3 8.97 -3.43 -1.33
C ASN A 3 8.61 -2.38 -2.39
N THR A 4 7.31 -2.18 -2.60
CA THR A 4 6.78 -1.08 -3.40
C THR A 4 6.67 0.15 -2.52
N VAL A 5 7.22 1.28 -2.96
CA VAL A 5 7.22 2.54 -2.20
C VAL A 5 6.36 3.57 -2.92
N LEU A 6 5.35 4.07 -2.24
CA LEU A 6 4.60 5.25 -2.68
C LEU A 6 5.36 6.49 -2.24
N ARG A 7 5.67 7.36 -3.19
CA ARG A 7 6.33 8.65 -2.95
C ARG A 7 5.36 9.78 -3.26
N ILE A 8 5.41 10.84 -2.47
CA ILE A 8 4.63 12.06 -2.69
C ILE A 8 5.55 13.28 -2.71
N LYS A 9 5.08 14.33 -3.37
CA LYS A 9 5.67 15.66 -3.38
C LYS A 9 4.52 16.67 -3.45
N ALA A 10 4.57 17.70 -2.63
CA ALA A 10 3.57 18.77 -2.59
C ALA A 10 4.19 20.09 -2.14
N GLU A 11 3.55 21.19 -2.48
CA GLU A 11 3.86 22.52 -1.93
C GLU A 11 3.01 22.73 -0.67
N LEU A 12 3.64 23.19 0.42
CA LEU A 12 3.01 23.35 1.73
C LEU A 12 2.91 24.83 2.10
N GLU A 13 1.68 25.35 2.17
CA GLU A 13 1.43 26.70 2.68
C GLU A 13 0.78 26.62 4.08
N ASN A 14 1.49 27.08 5.11
CA ASN A 14 1.02 27.06 6.51
C ASN A 14 0.61 25.66 7.03
N VAL A 15 1.09 24.58 6.40
CA VAL A 15 0.86 23.19 6.83
C VAL A 15 2.06 22.70 7.64
N LYS A 16 1.83 22.36 8.90
CA LYS A 16 2.88 21.75 9.74
C LYS A 16 3.24 20.33 9.29
N LYS A 17 2.21 19.53 8.99
CA LYS A 17 2.37 18.11 8.62
C LYS A 17 1.09 17.57 7.97
N LEU A 18 1.25 16.82 6.88
CA LEU A 18 0.26 15.92 6.30
C LEU A 18 0.56 14.49 6.79
N TYR A 19 -0.47 13.76 7.23
CA TYR A 19 -0.31 12.39 7.72
C TYR A 19 -1.55 11.53 7.50
N CYS A 20 -1.38 10.20 7.59
CA CYS A 20 -2.47 9.23 7.67
C CYS A 20 -2.49 8.51 9.02
N ASP A 21 -3.70 8.14 9.46
CA ASP A 21 -3.94 7.24 10.59
C ASP A 21 -4.38 5.84 10.11
N ASP A 22 -4.81 5.00 11.04
CA ASP A 22 -5.19 3.61 10.78
C ASP A 22 -6.53 3.46 10.04
N ASP A 23 -7.33 4.54 9.97
CA ASP A 23 -8.59 4.58 9.22
C ASP A 23 -8.39 5.04 7.77
N PHE A 24 -7.17 5.44 7.40
CA PHE A 24 -6.85 5.88 6.06
C PHE A 24 -7.11 4.77 5.02
N LEU A 25 -7.93 5.09 4.02
CA LEU A 25 -8.31 4.18 2.96
C LEU A 25 -7.28 4.24 1.83
N TRP A 26 -6.51 3.16 1.66
CA TRP A 26 -5.62 2.99 0.53
C TRP A 26 -6.42 2.59 -0.71
N ILE A 27 -6.22 3.30 -1.82
CA ILE A 27 -6.92 3.06 -3.07
C ILE A 27 -5.89 2.92 -4.19
N PHE A 28 -5.94 1.80 -4.92
CA PHE A 28 -5.03 1.53 -6.02
C PHE A 28 -5.71 0.87 -7.21
N ASN A 29 -5.14 1.12 -8.40
CA ASN A 29 -5.29 0.24 -9.55
C ASN A 29 -4.09 -0.71 -9.55
N ILE A 30 -4.36 -2.01 -9.65
CA ILE A 30 -3.34 -3.05 -9.60
C ILE A 30 -3.35 -3.90 -10.87
N LYS A 31 -2.21 -4.53 -11.14
CA LYS A 31 -2.01 -5.45 -12.25
C LYS A 31 -1.40 -6.74 -11.71
N ASP A 32 -1.85 -7.88 -12.23
CA ASP A 32 -1.20 -9.16 -11.96
C ASP A 32 0.27 -9.11 -12.41
N SER A 33 1.19 -9.49 -11.53
CA SER A 33 2.62 -9.50 -11.86
C SER A 33 2.99 -10.53 -12.93
N THR A 34 2.09 -11.47 -13.24
CA THR A 34 2.33 -12.59 -14.16
C THR A 34 1.45 -12.58 -15.41
N SER A 35 0.49 -11.66 -15.53
CA SER A 35 -0.43 -11.60 -16.67
C SER A 35 -0.80 -10.17 -17.08
N SER A 36 -1.75 -10.02 -18.01
CA SER A 36 -2.32 -8.74 -18.42
C SER A 36 -3.52 -8.29 -17.58
N LEU A 37 -3.97 -9.11 -16.63
CA LEU A 37 -5.14 -8.83 -15.81
C LEU A 37 -4.90 -7.60 -14.92
N THR A 38 -5.93 -6.76 -14.81
CA THR A 38 -5.96 -5.58 -13.97
C THR A 38 -7.17 -5.59 -13.05
N ARG A 39 -7.07 -4.88 -11.93
CA ARG A 39 -8.19 -4.59 -11.05
C ARG A 39 -8.09 -3.14 -10.62
N GLU A 40 -9.13 -2.38 -10.92
CA GLU A 40 -9.19 -0.95 -10.60
C GLU A 40 -9.89 -0.72 -9.27
N ASN A 41 -9.55 0.40 -8.63
CA ASN A 41 -10.19 0.90 -7.41
C ASN A 41 -10.30 -0.16 -6.32
N ILE A 42 -9.23 -0.93 -6.08
CA ILE A 42 -9.14 -1.77 -4.89
C ILE A 42 -9.00 -0.87 -3.67
N GLN A 43 -9.58 -1.28 -2.55
CA GLN A 43 -9.63 -0.46 -1.33
C GLN A 43 -9.30 -1.33 -0.13
N PHE A 44 -8.41 -0.87 0.73
CA PHE A 44 -8.07 -1.55 1.98
C PHE A 44 -7.47 -0.56 3.00
N ARG A 45 -7.47 -0.93 4.28
CA ARG A 45 -6.80 -0.23 5.37
C ARG A 45 -5.58 -1.01 5.84
N ASN A 46 -4.64 -0.34 6.51
CA ASN A 46 -3.47 -1.01 7.09
C ASN A 46 -3.85 -1.97 8.25
N THR A 47 -5.06 -1.85 8.78
CA THR A 47 -5.63 -2.65 9.87
C THR A 47 -6.44 -3.84 9.38
N ASP A 48 -6.72 -3.96 8.08
CA ASP A 48 -7.48 -5.08 7.54
C ASP A 48 -6.70 -6.39 7.74
N VAL A 49 -7.39 -7.44 8.20
CA VAL A 49 -6.77 -8.75 8.48
C VAL A 49 -7.50 -9.83 7.69
N LEU A 50 -6.86 -10.31 6.62
CA LEU A 50 -7.35 -11.41 5.79
C LEU A 50 -6.41 -12.61 5.91
N ASP A 51 -6.93 -13.75 6.31
CA ASP A 51 -6.14 -14.99 6.38
C ASP A 51 -5.72 -15.45 4.98
N ILE A 52 -4.43 -15.69 4.79
CA ILE A 52 -3.89 -16.17 3.52
C ILE A 52 -4.01 -17.70 3.48
N PRO A 53 -4.72 -18.30 2.51
CA PRO A 53 -4.85 -19.74 2.42
C PRO A 53 -3.48 -20.46 2.35
N ASN A 54 -3.34 -21.54 3.11
CA ASN A 54 -2.10 -22.32 3.26
C ASN A 54 -0.90 -21.55 3.83
N SER A 55 -1.15 -20.45 4.55
CA SER A 55 -0.14 -19.65 5.24
C SER A 55 -0.53 -19.44 6.71
N ARG A 56 0.45 -19.10 7.55
CA ARG A 56 0.20 -18.61 8.93
C ARG A 56 0.12 -17.08 8.99
N GLY A 57 0.36 -16.39 7.87
CA GLY A 57 0.33 -14.94 7.78
C GLY A 57 -1.01 -14.40 7.28
N THR A 58 -1.18 -13.10 7.47
CA THR A 58 -2.37 -12.35 7.04
C THR A 58 -1.99 -11.31 5.97
N ALA A 59 -2.99 -10.80 5.26
CA ALA A 59 -2.86 -9.73 4.28
C ALA A 59 -3.85 -8.60 4.58
N ASN A 60 -3.50 -7.35 4.25
CA ASN A 60 -4.48 -6.27 4.22
C ASN A 60 -5.39 -6.35 2.99
N PHE A 61 -4.88 -6.86 1.87
CA PHE A 61 -5.65 -7.11 0.66
C PHE A 61 -5.27 -8.46 0.04
N LEU A 62 -6.27 -9.23 -0.38
CA LEU A 62 -6.12 -10.58 -0.95
C LEU A 62 -6.92 -10.68 -2.25
N LEU A 63 -6.32 -11.22 -3.31
CA LEU A 63 -6.98 -11.42 -4.60
C LEU A 63 -6.56 -12.74 -5.23
N LYS A 64 -7.54 -13.50 -5.73
CA LYS A 64 -7.31 -14.64 -6.62
C LYS A 64 -7.59 -14.19 -8.05
N TRP A 65 -6.54 -14.07 -8.87
CA TRP A 65 -6.66 -13.50 -10.23
C TRP A 65 -7.40 -14.42 -11.23
N THR A 66 -7.25 -15.73 -11.07
CA THR A 66 -7.81 -16.76 -11.96
C THR A 66 -8.38 -17.92 -11.16
N GLU A 67 -8.92 -18.95 -11.81
CA GLU A 67 -9.37 -20.16 -11.13
C GLU A 67 -8.24 -20.99 -10.50
N TYR A 68 -6.98 -20.77 -10.91
CA TYR A 68 -5.83 -21.44 -10.32
C TYR A 68 -5.70 -21.09 -8.82
N PRO A 69 -5.45 -22.05 -7.91
CA PRO A 69 -5.49 -21.85 -6.45
C PRO A 69 -4.27 -21.11 -5.91
N LYS A 70 -3.98 -19.92 -6.45
CA LYS A 70 -2.92 -19.01 -6.04
C LYS A 70 -3.52 -17.66 -5.68
N TYR A 71 -3.19 -17.19 -4.49
CA TYR A 71 -3.60 -15.87 -4.00
C TYR A 71 -2.44 -14.88 -4.10
N SER A 72 -2.78 -13.66 -4.47
CA SER A 72 -1.92 -12.49 -4.47
C SER A 72 -2.30 -11.58 -3.30
N THR A 73 -1.30 -10.91 -2.71
CA THR A 73 -1.46 -10.19 -1.45
C THR A 73 -0.80 -8.82 -1.49
N ILE A 74 -1.38 -7.87 -0.76
CA ILE A 74 -0.74 -6.60 -0.41
C ILE A 74 -0.77 -6.45 1.11
N ASN A 75 0.38 -6.08 1.68
CA ASN A 75 0.52 -5.71 3.08
C ASN A 75 1.18 -4.34 3.22
N PHE A 76 0.59 -3.48 4.03
CA PHE A 76 1.23 -2.25 4.48
C PHE A 76 2.41 -2.59 5.38
N VAL A 77 3.56 -1.99 5.11
CA VAL A 77 4.78 -2.17 5.90
C VAL A 77 4.98 -0.95 6.77
N LYS A 78 4.88 -1.13 8.09
CA LYS A 78 5.11 -0.06 9.05
C LYS A 78 6.58 0.34 9.04
N THR A 79 6.85 1.60 8.69
CA THR A 79 8.20 2.21 8.71
C THR A 79 8.24 3.36 9.71
N LYS A 80 9.43 3.73 10.19
CA LYS A 80 9.61 4.75 11.24
C LYS A 80 8.95 6.10 10.90
N ASN A 81 9.01 6.50 9.62
CA ASN A 81 8.48 7.77 9.13
C ASN A 81 7.34 7.59 8.10
N GLY A 82 6.72 6.42 8.05
CA GLY A 82 5.58 6.17 7.15
C GLY A 82 4.39 7.07 7.49
N CYS A 83 3.53 7.33 6.50
CA CYS A 83 2.34 8.16 6.64
C CYS A 83 2.63 9.58 7.15
N SER A 84 3.76 10.19 6.80
CA SER A 84 4.14 11.51 7.30
C SER A 84 4.90 12.33 6.25
N TYR A 85 4.43 13.56 6.01
CA TYR A 85 5.10 14.56 5.19
C TYR A 85 5.04 15.90 5.91
N ASP A 86 6.19 16.46 6.26
CA ASP A 86 6.31 17.67 7.08
C ASP A 86 6.94 18.84 6.31
N SER A 87 6.98 20.02 6.94
CA SER A 87 7.51 21.24 6.35
C SER A 87 9.01 21.15 5.96
N GLY A 88 9.78 20.21 6.53
CA GLY A 88 11.16 19.96 6.14
C GLY A 88 11.29 19.21 4.82
N ALA A 89 10.16 18.81 4.22
CA ALA A 89 10.07 18.16 2.93
C ALA A 89 9.33 19.00 1.89
N ASP A 90 9.02 20.28 2.17
CA ASP A 90 8.28 21.14 1.25
C ASP A 90 8.89 21.14 -0.17
N ASN A 91 8.05 20.89 -1.16
CA ASN A 91 8.41 20.78 -2.57
C ASN A 91 9.46 19.70 -2.91
N ASP A 92 9.68 18.72 -2.03
CA ASP A 92 10.59 17.58 -2.25
C ASP A 92 9.87 16.23 -2.33
N TRP A 93 10.44 15.28 -3.08
CA TRP A 93 9.97 13.89 -3.12
C TRP A 93 10.35 13.14 -1.85
N ARG A 94 9.35 12.59 -1.16
CA ARG A 94 9.55 11.72 0.01
C ARG A 94 8.78 10.43 -0.10
N ASP A 95 9.33 9.41 0.53
CA ASP A 95 8.66 8.12 0.71
C ASP A 95 7.54 8.32 1.74
N PHE A 96 6.32 7.97 1.37
CA PHE A 96 5.14 8.17 2.20
C PHE A 96 4.62 6.84 2.77
N ALA A 97 4.56 5.79 1.95
CA ALA A 97 4.10 4.49 2.38
C ALA A 97 4.88 3.37 1.67
N THR A 98 4.97 2.22 2.33
CA THR A 98 5.68 1.05 1.81
C THR A 98 4.75 -0.15 1.87
N PHE A 99 4.75 -0.95 0.81
CA PHE A 99 3.90 -2.11 0.65
C PHE A 99 4.71 -3.33 0.26
N GLU A 100 4.44 -4.46 0.90
CA GLU A 100 4.88 -5.78 0.45
C GLU A 100 3.81 -6.34 -0.49
N CYS A 101 4.15 -6.48 -1.78
CA CYS A 101 3.24 -7.01 -2.80
C CYS A 101 3.72 -8.39 -3.28
N ARG A 102 2.82 -9.38 -3.33
CA ARG A 102 3.10 -10.72 -3.87
C ARG A 102 2.04 -11.12 -4.88
N GLY A 103 2.46 -11.51 -6.07
CA GLY A 103 1.57 -11.91 -7.17
C GLY A 103 0.90 -10.70 -7.82
#